data_AF-I4Z3S0-F1
#
_entry.id   AF-I4Z3S0-F1
#
_cell.length_a   1.000
_cell.length_b   1.000
_cell.length_c   1.000
_cell.angle_alpha   90.00
_cell.angle_beta   90.00
_cell.angle_gamma   90.00
#
_symmetry.space_group_name_H-M   'P 1'
#
loop_
_entity.id
_entity.type
_entity.pdbx_description
1 polymer ?
#
loop_
_entity_poly.entity_id
_entity_poly.type
_entity_poly.pdbx_seq_one_letter_code
_entity_poly.pdbx_strand_id
1 'polypeptide(L)'
;MDFVLTVCDSPAGEASPVWPGHVSIAHWGISDPAAVEGSDADKEQAFVRAFQFLKNRISTFLHLPLASLDQFTIGTRLQAIGHLEGTSTVRAGGADMHQN
;
A
#
# COMPACT_ATOMS: atom_id res chain seq x y z
N MET A 1 15.39 12.99 -5.48
CA MET A 1 14.40 11.95 -5.14
C MET A 1 13.20 12.70 -4.61
N ASP A 2 12.02 12.50 -5.20
CA ASP A 2 10.84 13.32 -4.91
C ASP A 2 9.78 12.55 -4.13
N PHE A 3 9.72 11.23 -4.33
CA PHE A 3 8.68 10.36 -3.77
C PHE A 3 9.26 9.06 -3.21
N VAL A 4 8.69 8.60 -2.10
CA VAL A 4 8.92 7.27 -1.53
C VAL A 4 7.58 6.60 -1.30
N LEU A 5 7.37 5.46 -1.96
CA LEU A 5 6.12 4.70 -1.89
C LEU A 5 6.42 3.31 -1.33
N THR A 6 5.92 3.01 -0.13
CA THR A 6 6.10 1.70 0.52
C THR A 6 4.88 0.83 0.29
N VAL A 7 5.06 -0.47 0.04
CA VAL A 7 3.97 -1.37 -0.43
C VAL A 7 3.64 -2.54 0.51
N CYS A 8 4.47 -2.81 1.51
CA CYS A 8 4.32 -3.99 2.37
C CYS A 8 3.33 -3.73 3.50
N ASP A 9 2.31 -4.59 3.66
CA ASP A 9 1.35 -4.49 4.77
C ASP A 9 1.94 -4.71 6.17
N SER A 10 3.16 -5.26 6.25
CA SER A 10 3.85 -5.46 7.52
C SER A 10 4.93 -4.40 7.71
N PRO A 11 4.95 -3.68 8.85
CA PRO A 11 6.18 -3.08 9.32
C PRO A 11 7.07 -4.25 9.72
N ALA A 12 7.93 -4.70 8.83
CA ALA A 12 8.84 -5.82 9.09
C ALA A 12 9.92 -5.43 10.10
N GLY A 13 9.57 -4.89 11.28
CA GLY A 13 10.49 -4.52 12.37
C GLY A 13 11.58 -3.51 12.03
N GLU A 14 11.76 -3.17 10.76
CA GLU A 14 12.83 -2.34 10.25
C GLU A 14 12.40 -0.89 10.32
N ALA A 15 13.21 -0.10 11.00
CA ALA A 15 13.10 1.34 10.97
C ALA A 15 13.12 1.79 9.50
N SER A 16 12.10 2.53 9.07
CA SER A 16 12.10 3.12 7.74
C SER A 16 13.38 3.97 7.57
N PRO A 17 14.11 3.84 6.46
CA PRO A 17 15.32 4.61 6.23
C PRO A 17 15.03 6.11 6.32
N VAL A 18 15.94 6.86 6.94
CA VAL A 18 15.87 8.32 6.96
C VAL A 18 16.28 8.85 5.58
N TRP A 19 15.36 9.52 4.90
CA TRP A 19 15.62 10.14 3.61
C TRP A 19 16.02 11.61 3.80
N PRO A 20 17.23 12.03 3.38
CA PRO A 20 17.61 13.43 3.45
C PRO A 20 16.80 14.27 2.43
N GLY A 21 16.23 15.39 2.89
CA GLY A 21 15.44 16.33 2.08
C GLY A 21 13.93 16.25 2.27
N HIS A 22 13.18 17.01 1.47
CA HIS A 22 11.71 17.03 1.49
C HIS A 22 11.15 16.02 0.47
N VAL A 23 11.10 14.75 0.85
CA VAL A 23 10.43 13.71 0.04
C VAL A 23 8.96 13.56 0.45
N SER A 24 8.07 13.39 -0.52
CA SER A 24 6.70 12.97 -0.25
C SER A 24 6.66 11.46 -0.03
N ILE A 25 6.24 11.03 1.15
CA ILE A 25 6.18 9.62 1.54
C ILE A 25 4.72 9.18 1.60
N ALA A 26 4.38 8.05 0.95
CA ALA A 26 3.07 7.43 1.07
C ALA A 26 3.16 5.90 1.20
N HIS A 27 2.12 5.32 1.80
CA HIS A 27 2.02 3.89 2.04
C HIS A 27 0.88 3.31 1.18
N TRP A 28 1.22 2.38 0.29
CA TRP A 28 0.33 1.68 -0.63
C TRP A 28 0.30 0.19 -0.29
N GLY A 29 -0.07 -0.13 0.95
CA GLY A 29 -0.14 -1.51 1.45
C GLY A 29 -0.96 -2.43 0.54
N ILE A 30 -0.38 -3.59 0.21
CA ILE A 30 -1.04 -4.73 -0.43
C ILE A 30 -0.76 -6.00 0.36
N SER A 31 -1.74 -6.91 0.40
CA SER A 31 -1.58 -8.22 1.04
C SER A 31 -0.37 -8.92 0.46
N ASP A 32 0.51 -9.43 1.33
CA ASP A 32 1.70 -10.17 0.91
C ASP A 32 1.29 -11.46 0.19
N PRO A 33 1.47 -11.55 -1.15
CA PRO A 33 1.08 -12.73 -1.89
C PRO A 33 1.98 -13.94 -1.58
N ALA A 34 3.18 -13.73 -1.05
CA ALA A 34 4.10 -14.80 -0.68
C ALA A 34 3.71 -15.48 0.63
N ALA A 35 2.89 -14.82 1.47
CA ALA A 35 2.35 -15.39 2.70
C ALA A 35 1.13 -16.30 2.48
N VAL A 36 0.61 -16.40 1.24
CA VAL A 36 -0.54 -17.24 0.92
C VAL A 36 -0.12 -18.70 0.79
N GLU A 37 -0.73 -19.54 1.63
CA GLU A 37 -0.61 -21.00 1.57
C GLU A 37 -1.80 -21.63 0.84
N GLY A 38 -1.61 -22.85 0.32
CA GLY A 38 -2.65 -23.57 -0.42
C GLY A 38 -2.15 -24.15 -1.74
N SER A 39 -3.07 -24.33 -2.69
CA SER A 39 -2.74 -24.84 -4.02
C SER A 39 -1.92 -23.83 -4.83
N ASP A 40 -1.24 -24.30 -5.88
CA ASP A 40 -0.53 -23.42 -6.82
C ASP A 40 -1.46 -22.37 -7.44
N ALA A 41 -2.73 -22.73 -7.68
CA ALA A 41 -3.75 -21.81 -8.17
C ALA A 41 -4.10 -20.70 -7.16
N ASP A 42 -4.17 -21.03 -5.86
CA ASP A 42 -4.43 -20.03 -4.80
C ASP A 42 -3.27 -19.03 -4.71
N LYS A 43 -2.04 -19.54 -4.78
CA LYS A 43 -0.81 -18.74 -4.78
C LYS A 43 -0.75 -17.84 -6.02
N GLU A 44 -0.96 -18.40 -7.21
CA GLU A 44 -1.00 -17.63 -8.45
C GLU A 44 -2.04 -16.52 -8.39
N GLN A 45 -3.26 -16.83 -7.91
CA GLN A 45 -4.32 -15.85 -7.79
C GLN A 45 -3.96 -14.73 -6.80
N ALA A 46 -3.23 -15.02 -5.71
CA ALA A 46 -2.72 -14.02 -4.79
C ALA A 46 -1.72 -13.06 -5.46
N PHE A 47 -0.75 -13.59 -6.22
CA PHE A 47 0.21 -12.77 -6.97
C PHE A 47 -0.47 -11.92 -8.04
N VAL A 48 -1.41 -12.48 -8.79
CA VAL A 48 -2.18 -11.75 -9.81
C VAL A 48 -2.96 -10.60 -9.18
N ARG A 49 -3.60 -10.81 -8.02
CA ARG A 49 -4.31 -9.76 -7.28
C ARG A 49 -3.36 -8.65 -6.83
N ALA A 50 -2.25 -9.00 -6.18
CA ALA A 50 -1.23 -8.06 -5.73
C ALA A 50 -0.71 -7.19 -6.89
N PHE A 51 -0.41 -7.83 -8.03
CA PHE A 51 0.03 -7.14 -9.24
C PHE A 51 -1.04 -6.16 -9.77
N GLN A 52 -2.30 -6.58 -9.84
CA GLN A 52 -3.39 -5.73 -10.32
C GLN A 52 -3.56 -4.48 -9.45
N PHE A 53 -3.53 -4.63 -8.12
CA PHE A 53 -3.62 -3.50 -7.21
C PHE A 53 -2.46 -2.52 -7.39
N LEU A 54 -1.23 -3.00 -7.43
CA LEU A 54 -0.06 -2.14 -7.61
C LEU A 54 -0.06 -1.45 -8.99
N LYS A 55 -0.43 -2.18 -10.05
CA LYS A 55 -0.58 -1.63 -11.40
C LYS A 55 -1.60 -0.49 -11.43
N ASN A 56 -2.75 -0.67 -10.80
CA ASN A 56 -3.80 0.36 -10.75
C ASN A 56 -3.35 1.60 -9.99
N ARG A 57 -2.64 1.43 -8.87
CA ARG A 57 -2.09 2.54 -8.08
C ARG A 57 -1.03 3.32 -8.83
N ILE A 58 -0.05 2.63 -9.43
CA ILE A 58 0.99 3.24 -10.26
C ILE A 58 0.36 3.98 -11.45
N SER A 59 -0.57 3.35 -12.15
CA SER A 59 -1.28 3.97 -13.26
C SER A 59 -1.98 5.26 -12.81
N THR A 60 -2.70 5.23 -11.69
CA THR A 60 -3.39 6.42 -11.14
C THR A 60 -2.40 7.54 -10.80
N PHE A 61 -1.27 7.20 -10.18
CA PHE A 61 -0.21 8.17 -9.86
C PHE A 61 0.39 8.82 -11.11
N LEU A 62 0.66 8.06 -12.17
CA LEU A 62 1.21 8.60 -13.42
C LEU A 62 0.26 9.57 -14.13
N HIS A 63 -1.04 9.51 -13.84
CA HIS A 63 -2.04 10.45 -14.39
C HIS A 63 -2.26 11.69 -13.51
N LEU A 64 -1.57 11.84 -12.37
CA LEU A 64 -1.66 13.06 -11.58
C LEU A 64 -0.97 14.24 -12.29
N PRO A 65 -1.60 15.43 -12.35
CA PRO A 65 -0.98 16.62 -12.93
C PRO A 65 -0.01 17.25 -11.92
N LEU A 66 1.10 16.58 -11.60
CA LEU A 66 2.02 16.96 -10.53
C LEU A 66 2.52 18.42 -10.61
N ALA A 67 2.73 18.93 -11.83
CA ALA A 67 3.20 20.30 -12.05
C ALA A 67 2.18 21.38 -11.65
N SER A 68 0.90 21.04 -11.51
CA SER A 68 -0.17 21.99 -11.15
C SER A 68 -0.64 21.85 -9.69
N LEU A 69 0.00 21.00 -8.88
CA LEU A 69 -0.40 20.71 -7.50
C LEU A 69 0.67 21.20 -6.52
N ASP A 70 0.24 21.73 -5.37
CA ASP A 70 1.16 22.01 -4.26
C ASP A 70 1.57 20.73 -3.52
N GLN A 71 2.64 20.83 -2.72
CA GLN A 71 3.24 19.69 -2.02
C GLN A 71 2.25 18.99 -1.08
N PHE A 72 1.39 19.76 -0.41
CA PHE A 72 0.39 19.22 0.51
C PHE A 72 -0.63 18.38 -0.25
N THR A 73 -1.14 18.92 -1.36
CA THR A 73 -2.11 18.25 -2.24
C THR A 73 -1.52 17.00 -2.86
N ILE A 74 -0.25 17.04 -3.31
CA ILE A 74 0.46 15.86 -3.79
C ILE A 74 0.50 14.78 -2.69
N GLY A 75 0.91 15.15 -1.47
CA GLY A 75 0.90 14.23 -0.33
C GLY A 75 -0.47 13.58 -0.09
N THR A 76 -1.54 14.39 -0.05
CA THR A 76 -2.91 13.90 0.12
C THR A 76 -3.34 12.95 -1.01
N ARG A 77 -3.02 13.27 -2.27
CA ARG A 77 -3.35 12.41 -3.42
C ARG A 77 -2.59 11.09 -3.38
N LEU A 78 -1.31 11.11 -3.00
CA LEU A 78 -0.51 9.89 -2.85
C LEU A 78 -1.07 8.98 -1.76
N GLN A 79 -1.49 9.53 -0.61
CA GLN A 79 -2.15 8.75 0.44
C GLN A 79 -3.49 8.17 -0.04
N ALA A 80 -4.31 8.96 -0.75
CA ALA A 80 -5.58 8.50 -1.29
C ALA A 80 -5.43 7.33 -2.27
N ILE A 81 -4.38 7.33 -3.11
CA ILE A 81 -4.07 6.21 -4.01
C ILE A 81 -3.75 4.92 -3.22
N GLY A 82 -3.12 5.05 -2.04
CA GLY A 82 -2.84 3.90 -1.16
C GLY A 82 -4.07 3.23 -0.57
N HIS A 83 -5.20 3.94 -0.50
CA HIS A 83 -6.48 3.45 0.00
C HIS A 83 -7.43 2.93 -1.09
N LEU A 84 -7.01 2.90 -2.36
CA LEU A 84 -7.74 2.18 -3.40
C LEU A 84 -7.80 0.68 -3.06
N GLU A 85 -8.83 -0.01 -3.56
CA GLU A 85 -9.10 -1.42 -3.30
C GLU A 85 -7.84 -2.30 -3.26
N GLY A 86 -7.85 -3.30 -2.35
CA GLY A 86 -6.72 -4.20 -2.15
C GLY A 86 -5.76 -3.81 -1.03
N THR A 87 -6.07 -2.78 -0.24
CA THR A 87 -5.37 -2.49 1.02
C THR A 87 -5.78 -3.51 2.07
N SER A 88 -4.82 -4.17 2.74
CA SER A 88 -5.18 -4.90 3.95
C SER A 88 -5.55 -3.88 5.02
N THR A 89 -6.84 -3.79 5.35
CA THR A 89 -7.23 -3.15 6.59
C THR A 89 -6.60 -3.96 7.72
N VAL A 90 -5.64 -3.38 8.44
CA VAL A 90 -5.26 -3.92 9.75
C VAL A 90 -6.56 -3.96 10.57
N ARG A 91 -7.15 -5.14 10.71
CA ARG A 91 -8.19 -5.35 11.71
C ARG A 91 -7.50 -5.15 13.05
N ALA A 92 -7.71 -3.99 13.66
CA ALA A 92 -7.41 -3.78 15.06
C ALA A 92 -8.02 -4.96 15.83
N GLY A 93 -7.16 -5.77 16.44
CA GLY A 93 -7.57 -7.04 17.05
C GLY A 93 -8.43 -6.84 18.30
N GLY A 94 -9.45 -7.70 18.42
CA GLY A 94 -9.80 -8.35 19.67
C GLY A 94 -10.66 -7.59 20.67
N ALA A 95 -11.98 -7.71 20.56
CA ALA A 95 -12.87 -7.96 21.71
C ALA A 95 -14.23 -8.44 21.22
N ASP A 96 -14.40 -9.76 21.10
CA ASP A 96 -15.71 -10.42 21.19
C ASP A 96 -15.50 -11.82 21.78
N MET A 97 -15.43 -11.86 23.11
CA MET A 97 -15.53 -13.07 23.92
C MET A 97 -16.82 -12.97 24.73
N HIS A 98 -17.90 -13.54 24.21
CA HIS A 98 -18.81 -14.49 24.87
C HIS A 98 -20.15 -14.55 24.12
N GLN A 99 -20.33 -15.63 23.35
CA GLN A 99 -21.63 -16.28 23.24
C GLN A 99 -21.52 -17.60 23.99
N ASN A 100 -22.16 -17.67 25.16
CA ASN A 100 -23.11 -18.73 25.52
C ASN A 100 -23.86 -18.32 26.79
#